data_AF-A0A350P8R7-F1
#
_entry.id   AF-A0A350P8R7-F1
#
_cell.length_a   1.000
_cell.length_b   1.000
_cell.length_c   1.000
_cell.angle_alpha   90.00
_cell.angle_beta   90.00
_cell.angle_gamma   90.00
#
_symmetry.space_group_name_H-M   'P 1'
#
loop_
_entity.id
_entity.type
_entity.pdbx_description
1 polymer ?
#
loop_
_entity_poly.entity_id
_entity_poly.type
_entity_poly.pdbx_seq_one_letter_code
_entity_poly.pdbx_strand_id
1 'polypeptide(L)'
;MVEEKQNEPEATEQANVDLTQLNAEIESMRVHISKLNEENKKHRLRAKEESEAKIAAMSENGEYKQLAETLRERLEHFESEFPQIQAKAQSWDSFEAEQVERINQEIENAPAEWKDVLTGMSDWRQQAKILENINQVKVATPPPVQANPPASAGGPQSAKDIAQQWIKKQKNSRGYFG
;
A
#
# COMPACT_ATOMS: atom_id res chain seq x y z
N MET A 1 -80.66 -74.85 -57.76
CA MET A 1 -79.82 -74.73 -56.55
C MET A 1 -78.49 -74.16 -57.00
N VAL A 2 -78.21 -72.90 -56.69
CA VAL A 2 -76.89 -72.29 -56.87
C VAL A 2 -76.57 -71.65 -55.53
N GLU A 3 -75.57 -72.19 -54.84
CA GLU A 3 -75.09 -71.67 -53.56
C GLU A 3 -74.19 -70.44 -53.82
N GLU A 4 -74.60 -69.29 -53.28
CA GLU A 4 -73.75 -68.13 -53.09
C GLU A 4 -72.76 -68.43 -51.95
N LYS A 5 -71.48 -68.57 -52.28
CA LYS A 5 -70.40 -68.51 -51.29
C LYS A 5 -70.06 -67.04 -51.00
N GLN A 6 -70.57 -66.55 -49.88
CA GLN A 6 -70.06 -65.36 -49.20
C GLN A 6 -68.66 -65.69 -48.64
N ASN A 7 -67.62 -65.10 -49.21
CA ASN A 7 -66.28 -65.04 -48.63
C ASN A 7 -65.90 -63.56 -48.66
N GLU A 8 -65.98 -62.85 -47.53
CA GLU A 8 -65.29 -61.57 -47.26
C GLU A 8 -65.73 -61.00 -45.88
N PRO A 9 -65.12 -61.45 -44.77
CA PRO A 9 -64.79 -60.49 -43.71
C PRO A 9 -63.38 -60.66 -43.09
N GLU A 10 -62.67 -61.77 -43.35
CA GLU A 10 -61.42 -62.06 -42.63
C GLU A 10 -60.23 -61.19 -43.07
N ALA A 11 -60.15 -60.80 -44.35
CA ALA A 11 -59.04 -59.99 -44.86
C ALA A 11 -59.07 -58.52 -44.38
N THR A 12 -60.25 -57.99 -44.07
CA THR A 12 -60.44 -56.61 -43.62
C THR A 12 -60.24 -56.44 -42.12
N GLU A 13 -60.54 -57.45 -41.30
CA GLU A 13 -60.22 -57.41 -39.86
C GLU A 13 -58.70 -57.51 -39.62
N GLN A 14 -58.00 -58.39 -40.34
CA GLN A 14 -56.56 -58.55 -40.19
C GLN A 14 -55.78 -57.30 -40.63
N ALA A 15 -56.17 -56.67 -41.73
CA ALA A 15 -55.56 -55.41 -42.19
C ALA A 15 -55.76 -54.25 -41.19
N ASN A 16 -56.91 -54.20 -40.48
CA ASN A 16 -57.15 -53.20 -39.45
C ASN A 16 -56.31 -53.45 -38.19
N VAL A 17 -56.11 -54.71 -37.80
CA VAL A 17 -55.23 -55.07 -36.68
C VAL A 17 -53.78 -54.68 -36.98
N ASP A 18 -53.28 -54.95 -38.19
CA ASP A 18 -51.91 -54.59 -38.60
C ASP A 18 -51.69 -53.05 -38.62
N LEU A 19 -52.69 -52.28 -39.06
CA LEU A 19 -52.63 -50.81 -39.03
C LEU A 19 -52.60 -50.25 -37.58
N THR A 20 -53.33 -50.87 -36.66
CA THR A 20 -53.31 -50.45 -35.25
C THR A 20 -51.98 -50.74 -34.57
N GLN A 21 -51.36 -51.89 -34.87
CA GLN A 21 -50.03 -52.24 -34.36
C GLN A 21 -48.94 -51.31 -34.92
N LEU A 22 -48.98 -51.01 -36.22
CA LEU A 22 -48.05 -50.07 -36.86
C LEU A 22 -48.16 -48.66 -36.25
N ASN A 23 -49.38 -48.19 -35.98
CA ASN A 23 -49.60 -46.89 -35.34
C ASN A 23 -49.05 -46.86 -33.90
N ALA A 24 -49.20 -47.96 -33.14
CA ALA A 24 -48.64 -48.06 -31.80
C ALA A 24 -47.10 -48.07 -31.81
N GLU A 25 -46.48 -48.74 -32.81
CA GLU A 25 -45.02 -48.75 -32.98
C GLU A 25 -44.49 -47.36 -33.39
N ILE A 26 -45.18 -46.66 -34.30
CA ILE A 26 -44.84 -45.28 -34.69
C ILE A 26 -44.92 -44.34 -33.48
N GLU A 27 -45.96 -44.46 -32.65
CA GLU A 27 -46.10 -43.61 -31.46
C GLU A 27 -45.01 -43.93 -30.42
N SER A 28 -44.68 -45.20 -30.22
CA SER A 28 -43.56 -45.63 -29.37
C SER A 28 -42.23 -45.06 -29.85
N MET A 29 -41.96 -45.12 -31.16
CA MET A 29 -40.74 -44.55 -31.76
C MET A 29 -40.70 -43.03 -31.61
N ARG A 30 -41.83 -42.32 -31.78
CA ARG A 30 -41.90 -40.86 -31.54
C ARG A 30 -41.56 -40.50 -30.10
N VAL A 31 -42.12 -41.23 -29.14
CA VAL A 31 -41.81 -41.04 -27.71
C VAL A 31 -40.32 -41.30 -27.44
N HIS A 32 -39.75 -42.34 -28.04
CA HIS A 32 -38.34 -42.67 -27.88
C HIS A 32 -37.41 -41.60 -28.50
N ILE A 33 -37.73 -41.11 -29.71
CA ILE A 33 -37.00 -40.02 -30.37
C ILE A 33 -37.08 -38.74 -29.53
N SER A 34 -38.25 -38.41 -28.97
CA SER A 34 -38.41 -37.26 -28.08
C SER A 34 -37.52 -37.38 -26.83
N LYS A 35 -37.48 -38.55 -26.19
CA LYS A 35 -36.59 -38.81 -25.04
C LYS A 35 -35.12 -38.67 -25.41
N LEU A 36 -34.70 -39.26 -26.53
CA LEU A 36 -33.32 -39.13 -27.02
C LEU A 36 -32.95 -37.67 -27.31
N ASN A 37 -33.86 -36.89 -27.90
CA ASN A 37 -33.62 -35.47 -28.16
C ASN A 37 -33.50 -34.66 -26.87
N GLU A 38 -34.30 -34.96 -25.84
CA GLU A 38 -34.20 -34.32 -24.52
C GLU A 38 -32.87 -34.67 -23.83
N GLU A 39 -32.48 -35.95 -23.87
CA GLU A 39 -31.19 -36.39 -23.34
C GLU A 39 -30.03 -35.72 -24.08
N ASN A 40 -30.08 -35.67 -25.41
CA ASN A 40 -29.04 -35.03 -26.22
C ASN A 40 -28.95 -33.53 -25.93
N LYS A 41 -30.09 -32.84 -25.77
CA LYS A 41 -30.14 -31.43 -25.34
C LYS A 41 -29.49 -31.26 -23.96
N LYS A 42 -29.78 -32.14 -23.01
CA LYS A 42 -29.20 -32.12 -21.66
C LYS A 42 -27.69 -32.36 -21.68
N HIS A 43 -27.22 -33.30 -22.49
CA HIS A 43 -25.79 -33.56 -22.67
C HIS A 43 -25.07 -32.36 -23.30
N ARG A 44 -25.67 -31.72 -24.31
CA ARG A 44 -25.10 -30.51 -24.92
C ARG A 44 -25.01 -29.34 -23.94
N LEU A 45 -26.03 -29.15 -23.10
CA LEU A 45 -26.01 -28.12 -22.06
C LEU A 45 -24.90 -28.38 -21.04
N ARG A 46 -24.83 -29.60 -20.50
CA ARG A 46 -23.76 -29.97 -19.54
C ARG A 46 -22.36 -29.83 -20.13
N ALA A 47 -22.15 -30.28 -21.37
CA ALA A 47 -20.86 -30.13 -22.04
C ALA A 47 -20.47 -28.66 -22.23
N LYS A 48 -21.44 -27.78 -22.46
CA LYS A 48 -21.21 -26.33 -22.54
C LYS A 48 -20.84 -25.75 -21.17
N GLU A 49 -21.57 -26.09 -20.12
CA GLU A 49 -21.29 -25.66 -18.74
C GLU A 49 -19.90 -26.13 -18.27
N GLU A 50 -19.53 -27.39 -18.54
CA GLU A 50 -18.20 -27.94 -18.23
C GLU A 50 -17.09 -27.22 -19.01
N SER A 51 -17.33 -26.89 -20.28
CA SER A 51 -16.38 -26.12 -21.09
C SER A 51 -16.18 -24.71 -20.54
N GLU A 52 -17.26 -24.01 -20.19
CA GLU A 52 -17.20 -22.67 -19.61
C GLU A 52 -16.49 -22.68 -18.25
N ALA A 53 -16.81 -23.64 -17.38
CA ALA A 53 -16.12 -23.83 -16.11
C ALA A 53 -14.62 -24.09 -16.29
N LYS A 54 -14.24 -24.91 -17.27
CA LYS A 54 -12.83 -25.19 -17.58
C LYS A 54 -12.10 -23.96 -18.09
N ILE A 55 -12.72 -23.16 -18.95
CA ILE A 55 -12.14 -21.91 -19.46
C ILE A 55 -11.94 -20.92 -18.31
N ALA A 56 -12.95 -20.75 -17.45
CA ALA A 56 -12.87 -19.88 -16.27
C ALA A 56 -11.72 -20.30 -15.33
N ALA A 57 -11.66 -21.59 -14.99
CA ALA A 57 -10.59 -22.13 -14.13
C ALA A 57 -9.19 -21.96 -14.74
N MET A 58 -9.04 -22.08 -16.07
CA MET A 58 -7.77 -21.81 -16.74
C MET A 58 -7.40 -20.32 -16.71
N SER A 59 -8.37 -19.42 -16.86
CA SER A 59 -8.16 -17.97 -16.77
C SER A 59 -7.71 -17.58 -15.37
N GLU A 60 -8.45 -18.02 -14.33
CA GLU A 60 -8.12 -17.76 -12.93
C GLU A 60 -6.71 -18.27 -12.59
N ASN A 61 -6.36 -19.48 -13.00
CA ASN A 61 -5.02 -20.03 -12.76
C ASN A 61 -3.92 -19.22 -13.50
N GLY A 62 -4.22 -18.70 -14.69
CA GLY A 62 -3.34 -17.78 -15.41
C GLY A 62 -3.10 -16.47 -14.65
N GLU A 63 -4.15 -15.87 -14.10
CA GLU A 63 -4.10 -14.66 -13.30
C GLU A 63 -3.29 -14.87 -12.01
N TYR A 64 -3.50 -15.99 -11.31
CA TYR A 64 -2.73 -16.33 -10.12
C TYR A 64 -1.24 -16.52 -10.41
N LYS A 65 -0.90 -17.14 -11.55
CA LYS A 65 0.51 -17.28 -11.97
C LYS A 65 1.16 -15.92 -12.23
N GLN A 66 0.49 -15.02 -12.95
CA GLN A 66 1.01 -13.67 -13.19
C GLN A 66 1.19 -12.88 -11.90
N LEU A 67 0.23 -12.99 -10.97
CA LEU A 67 0.33 -12.36 -9.66
C LEU A 67 1.52 -12.91 -8.86
N ALA A 68 1.72 -14.23 -8.86
CA ALA A 68 2.85 -14.86 -8.18
C ALA A 68 4.21 -14.43 -8.78
N GLU A 69 4.32 -14.35 -10.10
CA GLU A 69 5.51 -13.84 -10.80
C GLU A 69 5.82 -12.40 -10.37
N THR A 70 4.81 -11.53 -10.38
CA THR A 70 4.95 -10.12 -9.99
C THR A 70 5.40 -9.97 -8.54
N LEU A 71 4.86 -10.80 -7.63
CA LEU A 71 5.27 -10.80 -6.23
C LEU A 71 6.70 -11.32 -6.05
N ARG A 72 7.10 -12.33 -6.84
CA ARG A 72 8.47 -12.85 -6.85
C ARG A 72 9.47 -11.77 -7.30
N GLU A 73 9.17 -11.06 -8.38
CA GLU A 73 10.01 -9.97 -8.88
C GLU A 73 10.14 -8.83 -7.85
N ARG A 74 9.06 -8.46 -7.17
CA ARG A 74 9.10 -7.46 -6.10
C ARG A 74 9.94 -7.92 -4.91
N LEU A 75 9.82 -9.18 -4.50
CA LEU A 75 10.65 -9.74 -3.43
C LEU A 75 12.13 -9.72 -3.81
N GLU A 76 12.47 -10.17 -5.02
CA GLU A 76 13.84 -10.17 -5.52
C GLU A 76 14.42 -8.75 -5.57
N HIS A 77 13.62 -7.77 -5.99
CA HIS A 77 14.00 -6.36 -5.94
C HIS A 77 14.28 -5.88 -4.50
N PHE A 78 13.38 -6.14 -3.55
CA PHE A 78 13.60 -5.74 -2.15
C PHE A 78 14.79 -6.45 -1.51
N GLU A 79 14.99 -7.74 -1.77
CA GLU A 79 16.15 -8.50 -1.30
C GLU A 79 17.47 -7.93 -1.85
N SER A 80 17.45 -7.39 -3.07
CA SER A 80 18.62 -6.75 -3.68
C SER A 80 18.95 -5.38 -3.05
N GLU A 81 17.93 -4.61 -2.66
CA GLU A 81 18.12 -3.27 -2.08
C GLU A 81 18.39 -3.29 -0.58
N PHE A 82 17.90 -4.32 0.13
CA PHE A 82 17.98 -4.40 1.59
C PHE A 82 19.40 -4.27 2.15
N PRO A 83 20.45 -4.92 1.61
CA PRO A 83 21.81 -4.77 2.11
C PRO A 83 22.34 -3.34 2.01
N GLN A 84 21.99 -2.63 0.92
CA GLN A 84 22.43 -1.25 0.73
C GLN A 84 21.75 -0.30 1.72
N ILE A 85 20.44 -0.51 1.95
CA ILE A 85 19.68 0.26 2.94
C ILE A 85 20.20 -0.02 4.34
N GLN A 86 20.50 -1.28 4.68
CA GLN A 86 21.05 -1.66 5.98
C GLN A 86 22.44 -1.04 6.21
N ALA A 87 23.33 -1.11 5.22
CA ALA A 87 24.64 -0.48 5.30
C ALA A 87 24.53 1.05 5.47
N LYS A 88 23.59 1.68 4.76
CA LYS A 88 23.32 3.11 4.89
C LYS A 88 22.79 3.44 6.29
N ALA A 89 21.86 2.66 6.84
CA ALA A 89 21.35 2.84 8.19
C ALA A 89 22.47 2.73 9.23
N GLN A 90 23.32 1.70 9.14
CA GLN A 90 24.47 1.55 10.03
C GLN A 90 25.45 2.72 9.94
N SER A 91 25.68 3.27 8.74
CA SER A 91 26.52 4.47 8.58
C SER A 91 25.92 5.73 9.21
N TRP A 92 24.58 5.83 9.24
CA TRP A 92 23.88 6.91 9.93
C TRP A 92 23.95 6.76 11.43
N ASP A 93 23.81 5.54 11.95
CA ASP A 93 23.94 5.25 13.38
C ASP A 93 25.36 5.55 13.88
N SER A 94 26.39 5.16 13.11
CA SER A 94 27.79 5.49 13.45
C SER A 94 28.04 7.00 13.40
N PHE A 95 27.51 7.68 12.39
CA PHE A 95 27.61 9.14 12.29
C PHE A 95 26.92 9.82 13.48
N GLU A 96 25.71 9.39 13.85
CA GLU A 96 24.99 9.93 14.99
C GLU A 96 25.76 9.74 16.30
N ALA A 97 26.34 8.56 16.53
CA ALA A 97 27.18 8.31 17.70
C ALA A 97 28.40 9.25 17.75
N GLU A 98 29.10 9.45 16.63
CA GLU A 98 30.22 10.40 16.54
C GLU A 98 29.77 11.86 16.79
N GLN A 99 28.60 12.26 16.27
CA GLN A 99 28.08 13.60 16.51
C GLN A 99 27.73 13.81 17.99
N VAL A 100 27.07 12.84 18.61
CA VAL A 100 26.73 12.88 20.04
C VAL A 100 28.00 13.00 20.89
N GLU A 101 29.03 12.20 20.59
CA GLU A 101 30.31 12.27 21.31
C GLU A 101 30.97 13.65 21.15
N ARG A 102 31.08 14.16 19.91
CA ARG A 102 31.65 15.50 19.66
C ARG A 102 30.89 16.59 20.42
N ILE A 103 29.57 16.54 20.38
CA ILE A 103 28.72 17.54 21.04
C ILE A 103 28.86 17.46 22.55
N ASN A 104 28.92 16.27 23.13
CA ASN A 104 29.16 16.12 24.56
C ASN A 104 30.52 16.72 24.98
N GLN A 105 31.58 16.51 24.19
CA GLN A 105 32.88 17.16 24.41
C GLN A 105 32.80 18.70 24.28
N GLU A 106 32.01 19.22 23.35
CA GLU A 106 31.78 20.67 23.22
C GLU A 106 30.97 21.24 24.39
N ILE A 107 29.99 20.50 24.92
CA ILE A 107 29.22 20.86 26.12
C ILE A 107 30.15 20.96 27.34
N GLU A 108 31.12 20.06 27.50
CA GLU A 108 32.11 20.15 28.58
C GLU A 108 32.94 21.44 28.53
N ASN A 109 33.16 21.98 27.33
CA ASN A 109 33.87 23.23 27.09
C ASN A 109 32.96 24.47 27.06
N ALA A 110 31.64 24.28 27.15
CA ALA A 110 30.66 25.37 27.15
C ALA A 110 30.70 26.17 28.47
N PRO A 111 30.27 27.44 28.47
CA PRO A 111 30.12 28.22 29.70
C PRO A 111 29.18 27.54 30.70
N ALA A 112 29.49 27.62 32.00
CA ALA A 112 28.77 26.89 33.06
C ALA A 112 27.24 27.13 33.05
N GLU A 113 26.79 28.35 32.74
CA GLU A 113 25.36 28.71 32.65
C GLU A 113 24.59 27.95 31.57
N TRP A 114 25.29 27.47 30.53
CA TRP A 114 24.69 26.75 29.42
C TRP A 114 24.83 25.23 29.54
N LYS A 115 25.71 24.73 30.42
CA LYS A 115 25.95 23.29 30.59
C LYS A 115 24.68 22.56 31.01
N ASP A 116 23.99 23.06 32.04
CA ASP A 116 22.77 22.43 32.57
C ASP A 116 21.62 22.45 31.55
N VAL A 117 21.53 23.51 30.75
CA VAL A 117 20.53 23.61 29.66
C VAL A 117 20.84 22.60 28.57
N LEU A 118 22.12 22.46 28.18
CA LEU A 118 22.53 21.56 27.10
C LEU A 118 22.45 20.09 27.53
N THR A 119 22.85 19.73 28.75
CA THR A 119 22.76 18.35 29.26
C THR A 119 21.33 17.90 29.54
N GLY A 120 20.42 18.84 29.82
CA GLY A 120 18.99 18.54 29.99
C GLY A 120 18.22 18.28 28.69
N MET A 121 18.83 18.50 27.52
CA MET A 121 18.21 18.27 26.21
C MET A 121 18.50 16.86 25.70
N SER A 122 17.50 16.21 25.09
CA SER A 122 17.62 14.85 24.57
C SER A 122 18.06 14.77 23.10
N ASP A 123 18.00 15.87 22.36
CA ASP A 123 18.30 15.92 20.91
C ASP A 123 19.65 16.61 20.66
N TRP A 124 20.63 15.83 20.19
CA TRP A 124 21.98 16.32 19.89
C TRP A 124 21.99 17.41 18.83
N ARG A 125 21.05 17.39 17.86
CA ARG A 125 21.01 18.42 16.80
C ARG A 125 20.66 19.79 17.36
N GLN A 126 19.82 19.82 18.38
CA GLN A 126 19.45 21.06 19.06
C GLN A 126 20.59 21.56 19.95
N GLN A 127 21.28 20.65 20.64
CA GLN A 127 22.50 20.98 21.41
C GLN A 127 23.57 21.59 20.49
N ALA A 128 23.84 20.97 19.33
CA ALA A 128 24.80 21.49 18.34
C ALA A 128 24.45 22.90 17.86
N LYS A 129 23.17 23.15 17.54
CA LYS A 129 22.71 24.46 17.07
C LYS A 129 22.88 25.55 18.14
N ILE A 130 22.66 25.21 19.40
CA ILE A 130 22.86 26.16 20.51
C ILE A 130 24.36 26.43 20.71
N LEU A 131 25.19 25.39 20.69
CA LEU A 131 26.65 25.52 20.78
C LEU A 131 27.23 26.38 19.65
N GLU A 132 26.74 26.18 18.41
CA GLU A 132 27.13 26.99 17.27
C GLU A 132 26.79 28.47 17.49
N ASN A 133 25.58 28.77 17.97
CA ASN A 133 25.17 30.14 18.30
C ASN A 133 26.05 30.75 19.40
N ILE A 134 26.39 29.99 20.45
CA ILE A 134 27.28 30.46 21.53
C ILE A 134 28.67 30.78 20.98
N ASN A 135 29.22 29.94 20.10
CA ASN A 135 30.53 30.13 19.49
C ASN A 135 30.54 31.33 18.53
N GLN A 136 29.49 31.53 17.73
CA GLN A 136 29.36 32.70 16.87
C GLN A 136 29.30 34.01 17.68
N VAL A 137 28.61 34.01 18.82
CA VAL A 137 28.56 35.18 19.72
C VAL A 137 29.93 35.47 20.35
N LYS A 138 30.69 34.44 20.75
CA LYS A 138 32.06 34.63 21.27
C LYS A 138 33.00 35.28 20.24
N VAL A 139 32.92 34.87 18.97
CA VAL A 139 33.76 35.42 17.87
C VAL A 139 33.34 36.85 17.49
N ALA A 140 32.06 37.20 17.64
CA ALA A 140 31.55 38.53 17.32
C ALA A 140 31.86 39.60 18.39
N THR A 141 32.40 39.22 19.54
CA THR A 141 32.91 40.17 20.55
C THR A 141 34.33 40.60 20.18
N PRO A 142 34.57 41.85 19.74
CA PRO A 142 35.94 42.34 19.57
C PRO A 142 36.63 42.33 20.94
N PRO A 143 37.96 42.12 21.01
CA PRO A 143 38.69 42.17 22.27
C PRO A 143 38.43 43.54 22.94
N PRO A 144 38.31 43.60 24.28
CA PRO A 144 38.08 44.85 24.97
C PRO A 144 39.23 45.80 24.63
N VAL A 145 38.91 46.82 23.83
CA VAL A 145 39.80 47.95 23.60
C VAL A 145 40.10 48.53 24.98
N GLN A 146 41.36 48.51 25.41
CA GLN A 146 41.80 49.23 26.60
C GLN A 146 41.44 50.70 26.43
N ALA A 147 40.32 51.11 27.02
CA ALA A 147 39.87 52.49 26.99
C ALA A 147 40.46 53.22 28.20
N ASN A 148 41.32 54.21 27.94
CA ASN A 148 41.50 55.34 28.84
C ASN A 148 40.11 55.89 29.21
N PRO A 149 39.83 56.22 30.49
CA PRO A 149 38.49 56.61 30.89
C PRO A 149 38.22 58.07 30.49
N PRO A 150 37.02 58.36 29.95
CA PRO A 150 36.38 59.63 30.24
C PRO A 150 35.09 59.42 31.03
N ALA A 151 34.92 60.38 31.95
CA ALA A 151 33.80 60.72 32.82
C ALA A 151 32.49 59.90 32.78
N SER A 152 32.17 59.40 33.96
CA SER A 152 30.85 59.08 34.49
C SER A 152 29.70 59.94 33.94
N ALA A 153 28.71 59.28 33.33
CA ALA A 153 27.28 59.60 33.46
C ALA A 153 26.43 58.47 32.84
N GLY A 154 25.83 57.63 33.69
CA GLY A 154 24.79 56.66 33.31
C GLY A 154 25.19 55.21 33.64
N GLY A 155 24.63 54.66 34.72
CA GLY A 155 24.90 53.29 35.17
C GLY A 155 24.48 52.20 34.18
N PRO A 156 24.93 50.95 34.40
CA PRO A 156 24.70 49.83 33.48
C PRO A 156 23.20 49.51 33.37
N GLN A 157 22.70 49.40 32.15
CA GLN A 157 21.34 48.91 31.89
C GLN A 157 21.20 47.49 32.43
N SER A 158 20.18 47.27 33.24
CA SER A 158 19.89 45.99 33.87
C SER A 158 19.48 44.96 32.80
N ALA A 159 19.75 43.67 33.04
CA ALA A 159 19.27 42.58 32.19
C ALA A 159 17.73 42.63 31.97
N LYS A 160 16.98 43.23 32.91
CA LYS A 160 15.55 43.51 32.74
C LYS A 160 15.27 44.53 31.63
N ASP A 161 16.09 45.57 31.49
CA ASP A 161 15.93 46.60 30.45
C ASP A 161 16.24 46.03 29.06
N ILE A 162 17.26 45.18 28.96
CA ILE A 162 17.63 44.49 27.72
C ILE A 162 16.51 43.52 27.30
N ALA A 163 15.96 42.75 28.23
CA ALA A 163 14.84 41.85 27.96
C ALA A 163 13.57 42.61 27.55
N GLN A 164 13.26 43.75 28.18
CA GLN A 164 12.10 44.57 27.79
C GLN A 164 12.25 45.20 26.41
N GLN A 165 13.47 45.63 26.03
CA GLN A 165 13.72 46.13 24.68
C GLN A 165 13.58 45.05 23.61
N TRP A 166 13.99 43.81 23.90
CA TRP A 166 13.81 42.68 22.99
C TRP A 166 12.33 42.32 22.80
N ILE A 167 11.54 42.30 23.90
CA ILE A 167 10.08 42.08 23.85
C ILE A 167 9.37 43.20 23.08
N LYS A 168 9.78 44.47 23.27
CA LYS A 168 9.25 45.61 22.50
C LYS A 168 9.58 45.50 21.00
N LYS A 169 10.80 45.08 20.64
CA LYS A 169 11.19 44.86 19.25
C LYS A 169 10.38 43.75 18.58
N GLN A 170 10.09 42.65 19.29
CA GLN A 170 9.26 41.57 18.75
C GLN A 170 7.78 41.97 18.58
N LYS A 171 7.22 42.79 19.46
CA LYS A 171 5.84 43.30 19.30
C LYS A 171 5.69 44.24 18.09
N ASN A 172 6.72 45.01 17.76
CA ASN A 172 6.71 45.91 16.60
C ASN A 172 7.04 45.22 15.27
N SER A 173 7.56 43.98 15.27
CA SER A 173 7.90 43.26 14.03
C SER A 173 6.75 42.42 13.45
N ARG A 174 5.57 42.42 14.08
CA ARG A 174 4.41 41.61 13.69
C ARG A 174 3.33 42.39 12.91
N GLY A 175 3.74 43.47 12.24
CA GLY A 175 2.84 44.39 11.50
C GLY A 175 3.29 44.70 10.07
N TYR A 176 3.97 43.78 9.39
CA TYR A 176 4.27 43.90 7.96
C TYR A 176 3.82 42.64 7.20
N PHE A 177 2.53 42.32 7.34
CA PHE A 177 1.70 41.68 6.32
C PHE A 177 0.25 42.06 6.70
N GLY A 178 -0.27 43.07 6.00
CA GLY A 178 -1.56 43.72 6.23
C GLY A 178 -1.52 45.16 5.72
#